data_AF-A0A6L4ZPV2-F1
#
_entry.id   AF-A0A6L4ZPV2-F1
#
_cell.length_a   1.000
_cell.length_b   1.000
_cell.length_c   1.000
_cell.angle_alpha   90.00
_cell.angle_beta   90.00
_cell.angle_gamma   90.00
#
_symmetry.space_group_name_H-M   'P 1'
#
loop_
_entity.id
_entity.type
_entity.pdbx_description
1 polymer ?
#
loop_
_entity_poly.entity_id
_entity_poly.type
_entity_poly.pdbx_seq_one_letter_code
_entity_poly.pdbx_strand_id
1 'polypeptide(L)'
;MIETIEQYLGNDAKNLLEHQSKGIPKESLHLPGPDFVDRIFIQTDRSPQVLRSIQALFGHGRLANTGFMSILPVDQGIEHSGGSSFAPNPMYFDGENIVKLAVEGGC
;
A
#
# COMPACT_ATOMS: atom_id res chain seq x y z
N MET A 1 16.69 2.52 17.94
CA MET A 1 15.71 2.79 16.86
C MET A 1 14.78 3.94 17.26
N ILE A 2 14.11 3.87 18.43
CA ILE A 2 13.30 4.99 18.95
C ILE A 2 14.14 6.25 19.25
N GLU A 3 15.30 6.11 19.89
CA GLU A 3 16.18 7.26 20.21
C GLU A 3 16.60 8.07 18.97
N THR A 4 16.84 7.39 17.84
CA THR A 4 17.17 8.03 16.56
C THR A 4 15.98 8.80 15.99
N ILE A 5 14.77 8.27 16.14
CA ILE A 5 13.53 8.94 15.72
C ILE A 5 13.29 10.17 16.59
N GLU A 6 13.48 10.07 17.90
CA GLU A 6 13.38 11.20 18.83
C GLU A 6 14.37 12.32 18.48
N GLN A 7 15.61 11.98 18.10
CA GLN A 7 16.59 12.96 17.64
C GLN A 7 16.13 13.70 16.37
N TYR A 8 15.53 13.01 15.41
CA TYR A 8 15.02 13.66 14.19
C TYR A 8 13.79 14.54 14.46
N LEU A 9 12.94 14.13 15.39
CA LEU A 9 11.73 14.87 15.75
C LEU A 9 12.00 16.03 16.74
N GLY A 10 13.14 15.99 17.43
CA GLY A 10 13.59 17.06 18.32
C GLY A 10 12.53 17.42 19.36
N ASN A 11 12.16 18.69 19.42
CA ASN A 11 11.21 19.21 20.41
C ASN A 11 9.78 18.66 20.23
N ASP A 12 9.43 18.17 19.04
CA ASP A 12 8.10 17.62 18.75
C ASP A 12 7.99 16.13 19.09
N ALA A 13 9.11 15.47 19.39
CA ALA A 13 9.18 14.02 19.60
C ALA A 13 8.13 13.54 20.61
N LYS A 14 8.06 14.20 21.77
CA LYS A 14 7.11 13.84 22.82
C LYS A 14 5.66 13.98 22.35
N ASN A 15 5.33 15.10 21.72
CA ASN A 15 3.96 15.39 21.28
C ASN A 15 3.49 14.42 20.19
N LEU A 16 4.38 14.03 19.26
CA LEU A 16 4.03 13.17 18.13
C LEU A 16 4.01 11.69 18.50
N LEU A 17 5.00 11.22 19.28
CA LEU A 17 5.15 9.80 19.61
C LEU A 17 4.20 9.35 20.73
N GLU A 18 3.85 10.24 21.65
CA GLU A 18 2.90 9.96 22.74
C GLU A 18 1.46 10.34 22.39
N HIS A 19 1.20 10.87 21.20
CA HIS A 19 -0.16 11.26 20.81
C HIS A 19 -1.10 10.05 20.78
N GLN A 20 -2.16 10.11 21.57
CA GLN A 20 -3.30 9.22 21.46
C GLN A 20 -4.49 9.98 20.86
N SER A 21 -5.03 9.45 19.76
CA SER A 21 -6.23 10.01 19.12
C SER A 21 -7.39 10.01 20.11
N LYS A 22 -8.01 11.18 20.29
CA LYS A 22 -9.23 11.35 21.10
C LYS A 22 -10.51 11.33 20.26
N GLY A 23 -10.39 11.39 18.93
CA GLY A 23 -11.53 11.50 18.01
C GLY A 23 -12.06 10.16 17.55
N ILE A 24 -11.16 9.25 17.12
CA ILE A 24 -11.54 7.92 16.61
C ILE A 24 -10.88 6.88 17.53
N PRO A 25 -11.67 6.04 18.21
CA PRO A 25 -11.15 4.98 19.06
C PRO A 25 -10.42 3.93 18.22
N LYS A 26 -9.36 3.33 18.76
CA LYS A 26 -8.58 2.32 18.04
C LYS A 26 -9.42 1.09 17.69
N GLU A 27 -10.38 0.78 18.56
CA GLU A 27 -11.26 -0.39 18.48
C GLU A 27 -12.25 -0.28 17.31
N SER A 28 -12.50 0.91 16.76
CA SER A 28 -13.34 1.07 15.57
C SER A 28 -12.58 0.84 14.26
N LEU A 29 -11.27 0.57 14.31
CA LEU A 29 -10.46 0.37 13.11
C LEU A 29 -10.44 -1.11 12.70
N HIS A 30 -10.71 -1.36 11.42
CA HIS A 30 -10.43 -2.64 10.80
C HIS A 30 -8.97 -2.71 10.39
N LEU A 31 -8.13 -3.15 11.31
CA LEU A 31 -6.69 -3.24 11.05
C LEU A 31 -6.35 -4.37 10.07
N PRO A 32 -5.33 -4.18 9.21
CA PRO A 32 -4.82 -5.23 8.34
C PRO A 32 -4.21 -6.38 9.16
N GLY A 33 -4.33 -7.59 8.62
CA GLY A 33 -3.77 -8.80 9.21
C GLY A 33 -3.85 -9.98 8.23
N PRO A 34 -3.26 -11.13 8.57
CA PRO A 34 -3.32 -12.33 7.73
C PRO A 34 -4.75 -12.85 7.52
N ASP A 35 -5.68 -12.50 8.39
CA ASP A 35 -7.10 -12.86 8.36
C ASP A 35 -7.99 -11.79 7.68
N PHE A 36 -7.40 -10.75 7.07
CA PHE A 36 -8.16 -9.56 6.65
C PHE A 36 -9.27 -9.87 5.65
N VAL A 37 -9.03 -10.79 4.70
CA VAL A 37 -10.06 -11.20 3.72
C VAL A 37 -11.22 -11.90 4.41
N ASP A 38 -10.92 -12.80 5.34
CA ASP A 38 -11.92 -13.58 6.08
C ASP A 38 -12.75 -12.70 7.02
N ARG A 39 -12.08 -11.82 7.76
CA ARG A 39 -12.72 -10.96 8.75
C ARG A 39 -13.53 -9.82 8.12
N ILE A 40 -13.07 -9.26 7.00
CA ILE A 40 -13.66 -8.03 6.42
C ILE A 40 -14.51 -8.30 5.19
N PHE A 41 -14.07 -9.17 4.26
CA PHE A 41 -14.71 -9.28 2.95
C PHE A 41 -15.73 -10.42 2.87
N ILE A 42 -15.54 -11.53 3.57
CA ILE A 42 -16.48 -12.68 3.53
C ILE A 42 -17.90 -12.28 3.95
N GLN A 43 -18.04 -11.35 4.90
CA GLN A 43 -19.33 -10.91 5.43
C GLN A 43 -20.07 -9.93 4.51
N THR A 44 -19.51 -9.61 3.34
CA THR A 44 -20.11 -8.67 2.37
C THR A 44 -20.93 -9.41 1.30
N ASP A 45 -21.63 -8.67 0.45
CA ASP A 45 -22.42 -9.21 -0.67
C ASP A 45 -21.58 -9.69 -1.88
N ARG A 46 -20.24 -9.69 -1.74
CA ARG A 46 -19.32 -10.09 -2.80
C ARG A 46 -19.47 -11.57 -3.13
N SER A 47 -19.53 -11.87 -4.43
CA SER A 47 -19.58 -13.25 -4.89
C SER A 47 -18.29 -14.02 -4.55
N PRO A 48 -18.35 -15.36 -4.47
CA PRO A 48 -17.15 -16.19 -4.25
C PRO A 48 -16.03 -15.94 -5.27
N GLN A 49 -16.39 -15.57 -6.51
CA GLN A 49 -15.41 -15.19 -7.55
C GLN A 49 -14.66 -13.91 -7.16
N VAL A 50 -15.37 -12.90 -6.67
CA VAL A 50 -14.76 -11.63 -6.24
C VAL A 50 -13.88 -11.84 -5.01
N LEU A 51 -14.34 -12.64 -4.03
CA LEU A 51 -13.55 -12.96 -2.85
C LEU A 51 -12.24 -13.67 -3.22
N ARG A 52 -12.28 -14.60 -4.18
CA ARG A 52 -11.06 -15.25 -4.69
C ARG A 52 -10.10 -14.26 -5.34
N SER A 53 -10.59 -13.33 -6.15
CA SER A 53 -9.75 -12.29 -6.77
C SER A 53 -9.12 -11.39 -5.71
N ILE A 54 -9.89 -10.99 -4.68
CA ILE A 54 -9.38 -10.21 -3.56
C ILE A 54 -8.29 -10.99 -2.82
N GLN A 55 -8.51 -12.28 -2.53
CA GLN A 55 -7.49 -13.12 -1.88
C GLN A 55 -6.22 -13.26 -2.73
N ALA A 56 -6.35 -13.34 -4.05
CA ALA A 56 -5.18 -13.37 -4.92
C ALA A 56 -4.35 -12.08 -4.84
N LEU A 57 -5.02 -10.91 -4.78
CA LEU A 57 -4.37 -9.61 -4.61
C LEU A 57 -3.66 -9.49 -3.25
N PHE A 58 -4.35 -9.81 -2.15
CA PHE A 58 -3.76 -9.75 -0.80
C PHE A 58 -2.78 -10.88 -0.51
N GLY A 59 -2.78 -11.96 -1.29
CA GLY A 59 -1.92 -13.13 -1.13
C GLY A 59 -0.67 -13.12 -2.02
N HIS A 60 -0.44 -12.06 -2.80
CA HIS A 60 0.70 -11.96 -3.72
C HIS A 60 1.70 -10.87 -3.32
N GLY A 61 2.92 -11.00 -3.84
CA GLY A 61 3.97 -9.99 -3.71
C GLY A 61 4.58 -9.89 -2.32
N ARG A 62 5.33 -8.81 -2.08
CA ARG A 62 6.12 -8.57 -0.86
C ARG A 62 5.26 -8.46 0.40
N LEU A 63 4.01 -8.03 0.27
CA LEU A 63 3.07 -7.84 1.38
C LEU A 63 2.04 -8.97 1.50
N ALA A 64 2.24 -10.08 0.78
CA ALA A 64 1.35 -11.23 0.79
C ALA A 64 0.98 -11.65 2.22
N ASN A 65 -0.32 -11.82 2.47
CA ASN A 65 -0.89 -12.30 3.73
C ASN A 65 -0.56 -11.42 4.95
N THR A 66 -0.16 -10.17 4.75
CA THR A 66 -0.02 -9.20 5.86
C THR A 66 -1.29 -8.40 6.11
N GLY A 67 -2.26 -8.48 5.18
CA GLY A 67 -3.44 -7.62 5.12
C GLY A 67 -3.16 -6.24 4.50
N PHE A 68 -1.90 -5.93 4.19
CA PHE A 68 -1.54 -4.80 3.35
C PHE A 68 -1.45 -5.23 1.89
N MET A 69 -1.69 -4.28 0.97
CA MET A 69 -1.57 -4.49 -0.46
C MET A 69 -0.64 -3.42 -1.04
N SER A 70 0.31 -3.84 -1.88
CA SER A 70 1.18 -2.93 -2.63
C SER A 70 0.63 -2.82 -4.05
N ILE A 71 0.44 -1.59 -4.53
CA ILE A 71 -0.01 -1.31 -5.90
C ILE A 71 1.03 -0.39 -6.53
N LEU A 72 1.55 -0.79 -7.69
CA LEU A 72 2.30 0.08 -8.58
C LEU A 72 1.33 0.73 -9.59
N PRO A 73 0.97 2.01 -9.45
CA PRO A 73 0.14 2.70 -10.45
C PRO A 73 0.94 2.92 -11.74
N VAL A 74 0.36 2.57 -12.89
CA VAL A 74 1.02 2.59 -14.22
C VAL A 74 0.20 3.33 -15.29
N ASP A 75 -0.85 4.01 -14.87
CA ASP A 75 -1.80 4.78 -15.69
C ASP A 75 -1.34 6.21 -16.01
N GLN A 76 -0.25 6.67 -15.38
CA GLN A 76 0.25 8.04 -15.50
C GLN A 76 0.50 8.50 -16.96
N GLY A 77 0.94 7.58 -17.83
CA GLY A 77 1.17 7.89 -19.25
C GLY A 77 -0.09 8.30 -20.01
N ILE A 78 -1.27 7.88 -19.55
CA ILE A 78 -2.57 8.31 -20.10
C ILE A 78 -3.03 9.59 -19.41
N GLU A 79 -2.92 9.67 -18.08
CA GLU A 79 -3.46 10.79 -17.29
C GLU A 79 -2.74 12.11 -17.55
N HIS A 80 -1.42 12.06 -17.77
CA HIS A 80 -0.58 13.25 -17.90
C HIS A 80 0.18 13.32 -19.22
N SER A 81 -0.05 12.38 -20.14
CA SER A 81 0.78 12.06 -21.30
C SER A 81 2.13 11.42 -20.92
N GLY A 82 2.60 10.48 -21.75
CA GLY A 82 3.92 9.86 -21.56
C GLY A 82 5.06 10.88 -21.61
N GLY A 83 4.89 11.95 -22.40
CA GLY A 83 5.84 13.06 -22.50
C GLY A 83 6.16 13.72 -21.17
N SER A 84 5.15 14.04 -20.37
CA SER A 84 5.35 14.67 -19.05
C SER A 84 5.80 13.67 -17.99
N SER A 85 5.33 12.42 -18.11
CA SER A 85 5.48 11.39 -17.09
C SER A 85 6.86 10.72 -17.13
N PHE A 86 7.42 10.55 -18.33
CA PHE A 86 8.64 9.77 -18.54
C PHE A 86 9.81 10.64 -19.04
N ALA A 87 9.63 11.93 -19.29
CA ALA A 87 10.75 12.83 -19.60
C ALA A 87 11.89 12.83 -18.55
N PRO A 88 11.61 12.79 -17.23
CA PRO A 88 12.67 12.71 -16.22
C PRO A 88 13.49 11.42 -16.30
N ASN A 89 12.89 10.32 -16.76
CA ASN A 89 13.59 9.07 -16.98
C ASN A 89 13.07 8.36 -18.24
N PRO A 90 13.69 8.65 -19.42
CA PRO A 90 13.17 8.21 -20.72
C PRO A 90 13.10 6.69 -20.92
N MET A 91 13.78 5.88 -20.10
CA MET A 91 13.68 4.43 -20.22
C MET A 91 12.24 3.92 -20.01
N TYR A 92 11.42 4.64 -19.25
CA TYR A 92 10.04 4.24 -18.95
C TYR A 92 9.03 4.61 -20.04
N PHE A 93 9.46 5.24 -21.14
CA PHE A 93 8.64 5.25 -22.36
C PHE A 93 8.46 3.84 -22.94
N ASP A 94 9.42 2.94 -22.68
CA ASP A 94 9.26 1.51 -22.94
C ASP A 94 8.54 0.84 -21.75
N GLY A 95 7.32 0.37 -22.01
CA GLY A 95 6.49 -0.29 -21.01
C GLY A 95 7.11 -1.55 -20.41
N GLU A 96 8.06 -2.19 -21.10
CA GLU A 96 8.80 -3.34 -20.54
C GLU A 96 9.53 -2.97 -19.24
N ASN A 97 10.06 -1.74 -19.14
CA ASN A 97 10.78 -1.29 -17.95
C ASN A 97 9.84 -1.08 -16.75
N ILE A 98 8.57 -0.76 -17.00
CA ILE A 98 7.55 -0.68 -15.94
C ILE A 98 7.26 -2.08 -15.39
N VAL A 99 7.17 -3.09 -16.26
CA VAL A 99 6.96 -4.49 -15.84
C VAL A 99 8.17 -5.00 -15.06
N LYS A 100 9.40 -4.72 -15.51
CA LYS A 100 10.62 -5.07 -14.76
C LYS A 100 10.63 -4.46 -13.37
N LEU A 101 10.29 -3.17 -13.26
CA LEU A 101 10.17 -2.49 -11.98
C LEU A 101 9.13 -3.15 -11.06
N ALA A 102 7.98 -3.56 -11.60
CA ALA A 102 6.95 -4.26 -10.82
C ALA A 102 7.47 -5.58 -10.23
N VAL A 103 8.15 -6.38 -11.06
CA VAL A 103 8.74 -7.66 -10.64
C VAL A 103 9.83 -7.46 -9.58
N GLU A 104 10.74 -6.50 -9.77
CA GLU A 104 11.78 -6.15 -8.80
C GLU A 104 11.18 -5.60 -7.47
N GLY A 105 10.08 -4.85 -7.58
CA GLY A 105 9.31 -4.36 -6.45
C GLY A 105 8.59 -5.47 -5.67
N GLY A 106 8.48 -6.68 -6.24
CA GLY A 106 7.68 -7.77 -5.70
C GLY A 106 6.19 -7.42 -5.69
N CYS A 107 5.71 -6.76 -6.74
CA CYS A 107 4.29 -6.55 -7.03
C CYS A 107 3.71 -7.70 -7.86
#